data_AF-A0A2H6A4I0-F1
#
_entry.id   AF-A0A2H6A4I0-F1
#
_cell.length_a   1.000
_cell.length_b   1.000
_cell.length_c   1.000
_cell.angle_alpha   90.00
_cell.angle_beta   90.00
_cell.angle_gamma   90.00
#
_symmetry.space_group_name_H-M   'P 1'
#
loop_
_entity.id
_entity.type
_entity.pdbx_description
1 polymer ?
#
loop_
_entity_poly.entity_id
_entity_poly.type
_entity_poly.pdbx_seq_one_letter_code
_entity_poly.pdbx_strand_id
1 'polypeptide(L)' 'MSELIAVGAKAPDFELKASDGKSYRLSEVLKRSHVLLVFYPGNFTPG' A
#
# COMPACT_ATOMS: atom_id res chain seq x y z
N MET A 1 -20.10 6.39 -1.23
CA MET A 1 -19.30 5.23 -1.68
C MET A 1 -18.09 5.80 -2.38
N SER A 2 -16.87 5.45 -1.97
CA SER A 2 -15.66 5.93 -2.67
C SER A 2 -15.59 5.28 -4.06
N GLU A 3 -15.18 6.06 -5.07
CA GLU A 3 -14.99 5.53 -6.42
C GLU A 3 -13.77 4.59 -6.49
N LEU A 4 -13.82 3.62 -7.41
CA LEU A 4 -12.70 2.74 -7.70
C LEU A 4 -11.58 3.53 -8.38
N ILE A 5 -10.32 3.22 -8.04
CA ILE A 5 -9.15 3.86 -8.65
C ILE A 5 -9.01 3.35 -10.09
N ALA A 6 -9.12 4.27 -11.06
CA ALA A 6 -8.96 3.94 -12.48
C ALA A 6 -7.49 3.63 -12.84
N VAL A 7 -7.29 2.83 -13.88
CA VAL A 7 -5.95 2.55 -14.43
C VAL A 7 -5.32 3.86 -14.92
N GLY A 8 -4.05 4.09 -14.57
CA GLY A 8 -3.32 5.32 -14.91
C GLY A 8 -3.55 6.50 -13.96
N ALA A 9 -4.53 6.40 -13.04
CA ALA A 9 -4.69 7.38 -12.00
C ALA A 9 -3.47 7.38 -11.05
N LYS A 10 -3.08 8.56 -10.58
CA LYS A 10 -2.05 8.67 -9.55
C LYS A 10 -2.54 7.98 -8.27
N ALA A 11 -1.72 7.07 -7.73
CA ALA A 11 -2.01 6.40 -6.47
C ALA A 11 -2.19 7.43 -5.33
N PRO A 12 -3.25 7.34 -4.52
CA PRO A 12 -3.43 8.18 -3.34
C PRO A 12 -2.27 8.00 -2.35
N ASP A 13 -1.79 9.08 -1.75
CA ASP A 13 -0.78 8.98 -0.70
C ASP A 13 -1.41 8.46 0.60
N PHE A 14 -0.68 7.60 1.30
CA PHE A 14 -1.11 7.00 2.56
C PHE A 14 0.09 6.71 3.46
N GLU A 15 -0.17 6.55 4.75
CA GLU A 15 0.81 6.13 5.74
C GLU A 15 0.28 4.92 6.53
N LEU A 16 1.09 3.87 6.64
CA LEU A 16 0.74 2.64 7.33
C LEU A 16 1.86 2.19 8.25
N LYS A 17 1.49 1.57 9.38
CA LYS A 17 2.44 0.83 10.22
C LYS A 17 2.67 -0.56 9.63
N ALA A 18 3.93 -0.94 9.47
CA ALA A 18 4.32 -2.27 9.04
C ALA A 18 4.65 -3.17 10.24
N SER A 19 4.79 -4.46 9.99
CA SER A 19 5.09 -5.48 11.00
C SER A 19 6.48 -5.34 11.63
N ASP A 20 7.37 -4.55 11.03
CA ASP A 20 8.69 -4.22 11.59
C ASP A 20 8.64 -3.07 12.63
N GLY A 21 7.43 -2.59 12.94
CA GLY A 21 7.19 -1.50 13.89
C GLY A 21 7.40 -0.09 13.32
N LYS A 22 7.79 0.04 12.04
CA LYS A 22 7.98 1.35 11.39
C LYS A 22 6.73 1.80 10.67
N SER A 23 6.61 3.12 10.49
CA SER A 23 5.64 3.73 9.59
C SER A 23 6.25 3.95 8.22
N TYR A 24 5.46 3.67 7.17
CA TYR A 24 5.84 3.88 5.78
C TYR A 24 4.81 4.78 5.11
N ARG A 25 5.29 5.83 4.43
CA ARG A 25 4.47 6.69 3.58
C ARG A 25 4.73 6.39 2.11
N LEU A 26 3.68 6.21 1.30
CA LEU A 26 3.82 5.83 -0.10
C LEU A 26 4.73 6.80 -0.88
N SER A 27 4.53 8.11 -0.72
CA SER A 27 5.34 9.13 -1.37
C SER A 27 6.83 9.06 -1.05
N GLU A 28 7.23 8.60 0.14
CA GLU A 28 8.64 8.43 0.51
C GLU A 28 9.26 7.15 -0.08
N VAL A 29 8.48 6.08 -0.19
CA VAL A 29 8.94 4.82 -0.80
C VAL A 29 9.14 5.00 -2.31
N LEU A 30 8.22 5.71 -2.97
CA LEU A 30 8.29 6.01 -4.41
C LEU A 30 9.52 6.83 -4.82
N LYS A 31 10.15 7.58 -3.90
CA LYS A 31 11.43 8.27 -4.18
C LYS A 31 12.59 7.31 -4.39
N ARG A 32 12.49 6.07 -3.92
CA ARG A 32 13.58 5.09 -3.93
C ARG A 32 13.45 4.09 -5.07
N SER A 33 12.23 3.64 -5.35
CA SER A 33 11.95 2.63 -6.38
C SER A 33 10.48 2.62 -6.79
N HIS A 34 10.20 1.87 -7.87
CA HIS A 34 8.83 1.45 -8.17
C HIS A 34 8.26 0.60 -7.02
N VAL A 35 6.93 0.66 -6.84
CA VAL A 35 6.21 0.03 -5.74
C VAL A 35 5.08 -0.85 -6.29
N LEU A 36 4.95 -2.06 -5.75
CA LEU A 36 3.80 -2.94 -5.92
C LEU A 36 3.08 -3.05 -4.57
N LEU A 37 1.79 -2.75 -4.52
CA LEU A 37 0.95 -2.93 -3.33
C LEU A 37 0.11 -4.20 -3.50
N VAL A 38 0.28 -5.15 -2.58
CA VAL A 38 -0.41 -6.45 -2.62
C VAL A 38 -1.23 -6.60 -1.35
N PHE A 39 -2.52 -6.91 -1.50
CA PHE A 39 -3.41 -7.27 -0.41
C PHE A 39 -3.57 -8.78 -0.35
N TYR A 40 -3.60 -9.33 0.86
CA TYR A 40 -3.90 -10.74 1.13
C TYR A 40 -4.91 -10.82 2.28
N PRO A 41 -5.69 -11.92 2.41
CA PRO A 41 -6.80 -12.00 3.36
C PRO A 41 -6.42 -11.77 4.82
N GLY A 42 -5.25 -12.25 5.23
CA GLY A 42 -4.72 -12.02 6.57
C GLY A 42 -3.67 -13.05 6.98
N ASN A 43 -2.93 -12.73 8.04
CA ASN A 43 -1.94 -13.62 8.62
C ASN A 43 -2.61 -14.86 9.25
N PHE A 44 -1.90 -15.99 9.24
CA PHE A 44 -2.33 -17.25 9.89
C PHE A 44 -3.70 -17.78 9.42
N THR A 45 -4.07 -17.48 8.18
CA THR A 45 -5.29 -18.05 7.58
C THR A 45 -4.96 -19.34 6.82
N PRO A 46 -5.79 -20.39 6.89
CA PRO A 46 -5.55 -21.67 6.21
C PRO A 46 -5.87 -21.64 4.71
N GLY A 47 -6.18 -20.45 4.18
CA GLY A 47 -6.54 -20.25 2.78
C GLY A 47 -5.45 -20.65 1.81
#